data_AF-A0AAW2ZPA0-F1
#
_entry.id   AF-A0AAW2ZPA0-F1
#
_cell.length_a   1.000
_cell.length_b   1.000
_cell.length_c   1.000
_cell.angle_alpha   90.00
_cell.angle_beta   90.00
_cell.angle_gamma   90.00
#
_symmetry.space_group_name_H-M   'P 1'
#
loop_
_entity.id
_entity.type
_entity.pdbx_description
1 polymer ?
#
loop_
_entity_poly.entity_id
_entity_poly.type
_entity_poly.pdbx_seq_one_letter_code
_entity_poly.pdbx_strand_id
1 'polypeptide(L)'
;MFTPTSNSPYKRRRLEEDSPGQIGSEQTERIISFSGYIRAIPSNQSDESMTESGESNSHVEESTADGLCTAFCHSGIFMWRRGTTHHEYHCVPTKLAAVVKRYGASTAISFVALNPENLTEFYIQFTDGRRDWYFENQGLSELVRDRNISYIALGGDASFYLRLEDGSEYYNLPSRLTSGLCKRPKHLPPIRYLTLDERKGYWVKFEDGNTWCGDINDVAQETIDELDPEYLTLGPIGDFFLVTNGEGKWRACPCNQFHRRYHLFVPSEHCRGEEDGDEINYHCDINRNDSGEQSYQVDAWIDPNEIRFTQSSISQHFQDGRTIHQMLQDLRQEHVHVGQIPPIQVVKGVDCYWSVDNRRLWVYRKAQLDEVPVNIIHRDPIVRSKLISQGRSIKVRQ
;
A
#
# COMPACT_ATOMS: atom_id res chain seq x y z
N MET A 1 -39.10 -2.51 -20.75
CA MET A 1 -38.40 -1.25 -20.45
C MET A 1 -38.30 -1.13 -18.94
N PHE A 2 -37.15 -1.48 -18.38
CA PHE A 2 -36.85 -1.22 -16.96
C PHE A 2 -36.10 0.10 -16.91
N THR A 3 -36.71 1.13 -16.31
CA THR A 3 -36.02 2.36 -15.93
C THR A 3 -35.17 2.08 -14.68
N PRO A 4 -33.85 2.33 -14.68
CA PRO A 4 -33.06 2.21 -13.46
C PRO A 4 -33.40 3.35 -12.51
N THR A 5 -33.85 3.03 -11.30
CA THR A 5 -34.04 3.99 -10.20
C THR A 5 -32.68 4.48 -9.71
N SER A 6 -32.37 5.76 -9.92
CA SER A 6 -31.05 6.37 -9.67
C SER A 6 -30.82 6.79 -8.21
N ASN A 7 -30.96 5.88 -7.25
CA ASN A 7 -30.65 6.15 -5.83
C ASN A 7 -29.24 5.68 -5.44
N SER A 8 -28.22 6.03 -6.24
CA SER A 8 -26.83 5.78 -5.83
C SER A 8 -26.43 6.79 -4.75
N PRO A 9 -25.95 6.36 -3.57
CA PRO A 9 -25.51 7.28 -2.51
C PRO A 9 -24.22 8.03 -2.86
N TYR A 10 -23.53 7.63 -3.93
CA TYR A 10 -22.25 8.23 -4.33
C TYR A 10 -22.43 9.43 -5.25
N LYS A 11 -21.53 10.41 -5.09
CA LYS A 11 -21.44 11.54 -6.02
C LYS A 11 -21.04 11.02 -7.41
N ARG A 12 -21.82 11.40 -8.41
CA ARG A 12 -21.55 11.13 -9.82
C ARG A 12 -21.10 12.41 -10.50
N ARG A 13 -19.93 12.38 -11.15
CA ARG A 13 -19.51 13.42 -12.08
C ARG A 13 -19.65 12.86 -13.49
N ARG A 14 -20.48 13.51 -14.32
CA ARG A 14 -20.61 13.17 -15.75
C ARG A 14 -19.89 14.25 -16.55
N LEU A 15 -19.00 13.83 -17.44
CA LEU A 15 -18.52 14.67 -18.53
C LEU A 15 -19.72 14.83 -19.47
N GLU A 16 -20.28 16.04 -19.53
CA GLU A 16 -21.28 16.36 -20.55
C GLU A 16 -20.50 16.64 -21.83
N GLU A 17 -20.79 15.87 -22.88
CA GLU A 17 -20.37 16.24 -24.23
C GLU A 17 -21.16 17.50 -24.60
N ASP A 18 -20.48 18.64 -24.64
CA ASP A 18 -21.04 19.85 -25.24
C ASP A 18 -21.40 19.51 -26.69
N SER A 19 -22.70 19.37 -26.94
CA SER A 19 -23.23 19.12 -28.28
C SER A 19 -22.97 20.36 -29.14
N PRO A 20 -22.22 20.27 -30.26
CA PRO A 20 -22.11 21.39 -31.18
C PRO A 20 -23.48 21.67 -31.81
N GLY A 21 -23.85 22.96 -31.83
CA GLY A 21 -25.12 23.43 -32.36
C GLY A 21 -25.40 22.92 -33.78
N GLN A 22 -26.65 22.51 -34.01
CA GLN A 22 -27.17 22.06 -35.30
C GLN A 22 -26.98 23.12 -36.40
N ILE A 23 -26.30 22.73 -37.48
CA ILE A 23 -26.52 23.29 -38.83
C ILE A 23 -26.56 22.14 -39.83
N GLY A 24 -27.74 21.93 -40.42
CA GLY A 24 -27.97 21.67 -41.85
C GLY A 24 -27.38 20.46 -42.57
N SER A 25 -28.26 19.49 -42.84
CA SER A 25 -28.45 18.70 -44.09
C SER A 25 -27.38 17.75 -44.63
N GLU A 26 -27.77 16.47 -44.64
CA GLU A 26 -27.60 15.44 -45.69
C GLU A 26 -26.25 15.33 -46.43
N GLN A 27 -25.48 14.29 -46.09
CA GLN A 27 -25.03 13.30 -47.07
C GLN A 27 -24.72 11.97 -46.39
N THR A 28 -25.29 10.90 -46.96
CA THR A 28 -25.16 9.52 -46.51
C THR A 28 -23.84 8.95 -47.02
N GLU A 29 -22.83 8.82 -46.15
CA GLU A 29 -21.72 7.91 -46.36
C GLU A 29 -21.48 7.08 -45.09
N ARG A 30 -21.27 5.78 -45.30
CA ARG A 30 -20.91 4.81 -44.27
C ARG A 30 -19.62 5.26 -43.57
N ILE A 31 -19.73 5.66 -42.31
CA ILE A 31 -18.58 5.87 -41.44
C ILE A 31 -18.63 4.79 -40.35
N ILE A 32 -17.63 3.91 -40.41
CA ILE A 32 -17.23 3.03 -39.31
C ILE A 32 -16.88 3.94 -38.14
N SER A 33 -17.65 3.86 -37.06
CA SER A 33 -17.37 4.59 -35.82
C SER A 33 -16.07 4.06 -35.22
N PHE A 34 -15.07 4.94 -35.12
CA PHE A 34 -13.80 4.70 -34.44
C PHE A 34 -14.00 4.82 -32.92
N SER A 35 -13.79 3.74 -32.18
CA SER A 35 -13.58 3.80 -30.73
C SER A 35 -12.10 4.11 -30.46
N GLY A 36 -11.83 5.24 -29.80
CA GLY A 36 -10.48 5.67 -29.42
C GLY A 36 -9.82 4.72 -28.43
N TYR A 37 -8.83 3.97 -28.91
CA TYR A 37 -7.80 3.31 -28.13
C TYR A 37 -6.72 4.34 -27.77
N ILE A 38 -6.28 4.40 -26.50
CA ILE A 38 -4.97 4.99 -26.18
C ILE A 38 -3.96 3.86 -26.07
N ARG A 39 -3.21 3.68 -27.15
CA ARG A 39 -1.95 2.93 -27.23
C ARG A 39 -0.80 3.92 -27.02
N ALA A 40 0.32 3.44 -26.50
CA ALA A 40 1.53 4.20 -26.20
C ALA A 40 1.88 5.24 -27.29
N ILE A 41 2.27 6.44 -26.84
CA ILE A 41 2.79 7.52 -27.70
C ILE A 41 4.26 7.20 -28.01
N PRO A 42 4.66 7.01 -29.28
CA PRO A 42 6.08 6.98 -29.63
C PRO A 42 6.67 8.38 -29.57
N SER A 43 7.90 8.50 -29.08
CA SER A 43 8.67 9.75 -29.09
C SER A 43 8.96 10.18 -30.53
N ASN A 44 8.63 11.43 -30.86
CA ASN A 44 9.03 12.06 -32.11
C ASN A 44 10.56 12.25 -32.11
N GLN A 45 11.26 11.58 -33.04
CA GLN A 45 12.60 12.00 -33.45
C GLN A 45 12.49 13.12 -34.50
N SER A 46 13.30 14.15 -34.29
CA SER A 46 13.49 15.29 -35.17
C SER A 46 14.12 14.90 -36.51
N ASP A 47 13.77 15.67 -37.54
CA ASP A 47 14.31 15.65 -38.90
C ASP A 47 15.84 15.49 -38.96
N GLU A 48 16.30 14.42 -39.61
CA GLU A 48 17.58 14.42 -40.32
C GLU A 48 17.41 13.79 -41.71
N SER A 49 17.94 14.51 -42.68
CA SER A 49 17.88 14.26 -44.13
C SER A 49 18.80 13.13 -44.59
N MET A 50 18.35 12.44 -45.64
CA MET A 50 18.97 11.37 -46.45
C MET A 50 20.51 11.31 -46.56
N THR A 51 21.06 10.08 -46.53
CA THR A 51 21.73 9.45 -47.70
C THR A 51 21.93 7.93 -47.55
N GLU A 52 21.52 7.22 -48.62
CA GLU A 52 21.88 5.93 -49.21
C GLU A 52 22.45 4.72 -48.42
N SER A 53 21.66 3.64 -48.54
CA SER A 53 22.00 2.22 -48.79
C SER A 53 23.03 1.50 -47.92
N GLY A 54 22.51 0.73 -46.97
CA GLY A 54 23.16 -0.45 -46.40
C GLY A 54 22.12 -1.38 -45.79
N GLU A 55 21.86 -2.53 -46.42
CA GLU A 55 21.03 -3.60 -45.87
C GLU A 55 21.66 -4.08 -44.55
N SER A 56 21.05 -3.70 -43.44
CA SER A 56 21.32 -4.28 -42.12
C SER A 56 19.99 -4.68 -41.51
N ASN A 57 19.86 -5.96 -41.20
CA ASN A 57 18.77 -6.50 -40.40
C ASN A 57 18.89 -5.93 -38.98
N SER A 58 18.31 -4.76 -38.74
CA SER A 58 18.04 -4.27 -37.39
C SER A 58 16.77 -4.96 -36.90
N HIS A 59 16.95 -5.90 -35.97
CA HIS A 59 15.87 -6.34 -35.12
C HIS A 59 15.49 -5.12 -34.27
N VAL A 60 14.44 -4.41 -34.68
CA VAL A 60 13.86 -3.33 -33.88
C VAL A 60 13.20 -4.02 -32.68
N GLU A 61 13.90 -4.08 -31.55
CA GLU A 61 13.27 -4.30 -30.26
C GLU A 61 12.38 -3.10 -30.00
N GLU A 62 11.08 -3.28 -30.22
CA GLU A 62 10.04 -2.34 -29.85
C GLU A 62 10.13 -2.19 -28.32
N SER A 63 10.73 -1.08 -27.85
CA SER A 63 10.77 -0.71 -26.43
C SER A 63 9.35 -0.45 -25.96
N THR A 64 8.65 -1.51 -25.58
CA THR A 64 7.37 -1.41 -24.89
C THR A 64 7.67 -0.89 -23.50
N ALA A 65 7.22 0.32 -23.19
CA ALA A 65 7.30 0.87 -21.84
C ALA A 65 6.80 -0.18 -20.83
N ASP A 66 7.71 -0.67 -19.99
CA ASP A 66 7.43 -1.67 -18.96
C ASP A 66 6.47 -1.05 -17.94
N GLY A 67 5.19 -1.34 -18.10
CA GLY A 67 4.18 -0.92 -17.12
C GLY A 67 4.47 -1.53 -15.76
N LEU A 68 4.73 -0.72 -14.75
CA LEU A 68 4.80 -1.17 -13.37
C LEU A 68 3.41 -1.01 -12.73
N CYS A 69 2.85 -2.08 -12.16
CA CYS A 69 1.71 -1.97 -11.26
C CYS A 69 2.23 -2.15 -9.83
N THR A 70 2.01 -1.14 -8.98
CA THR A 70 2.32 -1.21 -7.57
C THR A 70 1.06 -0.97 -6.75
N ALA A 71 0.93 -1.68 -5.63
CA ALA A 71 -0.10 -1.41 -4.64
C ALA A 71 0.46 -1.68 -3.23
N PHE A 72 0.14 -0.79 -2.31
CA PHE A 72 0.60 -0.82 -0.93
C PHE A 72 -0.55 -1.15 0.01
N CYS A 73 -0.25 -1.85 1.09
CA CYS A 73 -1.19 -2.10 2.16
C CYS A 73 -0.46 -2.29 3.49
N HIS A 74 -1.18 -2.16 4.62
CA HIS A 74 -0.59 -2.32 5.96
C HIS A 74 0.16 -3.65 6.17
N SER A 75 -0.21 -4.71 5.43
CA SER A 75 0.46 -6.01 5.53
C SER A 75 1.44 -6.31 4.41
N GLY A 76 1.66 -5.46 3.41
CA GLY A 76 2.52 -5.86 2.30
C GLY A 76 2.64 -4.86 1.17
N ILE A 77 3.57 -5.16 0.28
CA ILE A 77 3.76 -4.47 -0.99
C ILE A 77 3.49 -5.48 -2.09
N PHE A 78 2.65 -5.08 -3.03
CA PHE A 78 2.47 -5.77 -4.29
C PHE A 78 3.21 -4.99 -5.37
N MET A 79 4.20 -5.61 -6.00
CA MET A 79 4.87 -5.05 -7.17
C MET A 79 4.69 -6.03 -8.33
N TRP A 80 4.40 -5.48 -9.50
CA TRP A 80 4.30 -6.26 -10.72
C TRP A 80 4.88 -5.47 -11.88
N ARG A 81 5.76 -6.13 -12.65
CA ARG A 81 6.32 -5.57 -13.88
C ARG A 81 5.63 -6.21 -15.08
N ARG A 82 5.12 -5.38 -15.98
CA ARG A 82 4.53 -5.77 -17.26
C ARG A 82 5.56 -6.44 -18.15
N GLY A 83 5.11 -7.45 -18.89
CA GLY A 83 5.95 -8.17 -19.85
C GLY A 83 6.67 -9.39 -19.27
N THR A 84 6.63 -9.61 -17.96
CA THR A 84 7.19 -10.81 -17.34
C THR A 84 6.10 -11.70 -16.73
N THR A 85 6.27 -13.02 -16.83
CA THR A 85 5.50 -14.00 -16.04
C THR A 85 6.05 -14.14 -14.62
N HIS A 86 7.15 -13.44 -14.32
CA HIS A 86 7.74 -13.39 -13.01
C HIS A 86 6.95 -12.40 -12.16
N HIS A 87 6.41 -12.92 -11.07
CA HIS A 87 5.69 -12.13 -10.11
C HIS A 87 6.38 -12.22 -8.76
N GLU A 88 6.75 -11.07 -8.20
CA GLU A 88 7.25 -10.99 -6.83
C GLU A 88 6.18 -10.34 -5.98
N TYR A 89 5.62 -11.11 -5.06
CA TYR A 89 4.63 -10.60 -4.16
C TYR A 89 5.04 -10.80 -2.71
N HIS A 90 5.08 -9.71 -1.97
CA HIS A 90 5.40 -9.73 -0.55
C HIS A 90 4.14 -9.46 0.25
N CYS A 91 3.71 -10.49 0.99
CA CYS A 91 2.64 -10.38 1.98
C CYS A 91 1.27 -9.94 1.40
N VAL A 92 0.90 -10.56 0.28
CA VAL A 92 -0.42 -10.39 -0.36
C VAL A 92 -1.53 -10.92 0.55
N PRO A 93 -2.66 -10.19 0.67
CA PRO A 93 -3.83 -10.71 1.35
C PRO A 93 -4.24 -12.09 0.83
N THR A 94 -4.59 -13.02 1.73
CA THR A 94 -4.87 -14.43 1.37
C THR A 94 -5.91 -14.57 0.26
N LYS A 95 -6.94 -13.71 0.24
CA LYS A 95 -7.97 -13.69 -0.80
C LYS A 95 -7.39 -13.27 -2.16
N LEU A 96 -6.62 -12.18 -2.20
CA LEU A 96 -5.97 -11.72 -3.43
C LEU A 96 -4.94 -12.76 -3.92
N ALA A 97 -4.17 -13.37 -3.01
CA ALA A 97 -3.23 -14.43 -3.35
C ALA A 97 -3.95 -15.64 -4.01
N ALA A 98 -5.14 -15.99 -3.53
CA ALA A 98 -5.96 -17.04 -4.13
C ALA A 98 -6.46 -16.66 -5.55
N VAL A 99 -6.83 -15.41 -5.76
CA VAL A 99 -7.23 -14.87 -7.08
C VAL A 99 -6.05 -14.89 -8.06
N VAL A 100 -4.90 -14.38 -7.64
CA VAL A 100 -3.67 -14.39 -8.44
C VAL A 100 -3.24 -15.81 -8.76
N LYS A 101 -3.30 -16.75 -7.81
CA LYS A 101 -3.01 -18.17 -8.07
C LYS A 101 -3.98 -18.79 -9.06
N ARG A 102 -5.26 -18.39 -9.03
CA ARG A 102 -6.31 -18.90 -9.93
C ARG A 102 -6.11 -18.45 -11.37
N TYR A 103 -5.68 -17.21 -11.59
CA TYR A 103 -5.66 -16.60 -12.93
C TYR A 103 -4.26 -16.29 -13.48
N GLY A 104 -3.28 -16.03 -12.61
CA GLY A 104 -1.95 -15.52 -12.96
C GLY A 104 -1.11 -16.46 -13.83
N ALA A 105 -1.42 -17.76 -13.87
CA ALA A 105 -0.77 -18.69 -14.79
C ALA A 105 -1.20 -18.50 -16.27
N SER A 106 -2.31 -17.81 -16.52
CA SER A 106 -2.96 -17.73 -17.85
C SER A 106 -3.03 -16.32 -18.43
N THR A 107 -2.83 -15.29 -17.62
CA THR A 107 -2.93 -13.90 -18.05
C THR A 107 -2.11 -13.01 -17.12
N ALA A 108 -1.53 -11.96 -17.70
CA ALA A 108 -0.88 -10.90 -16.95
C ALA A 108 -1.92 -10.07 -16.18
N ILE A 109 -1.48 -9.44 -15.10
CA ILE A 109 -2.29 -8.50 -14.31
C ILE A 109 -2.17 -7.15 -15.00
N SER A 110 -3.26 -6.49 -15.35
CA SER A 110 -3.20 -5.15 -15.96
C SER A 110 -3.27 -4.04 -14.92
N PHE A 111 -3.95 -4.30 -13.80
CA PHE A 111 -4.19 -3.30 -12.76
C PHE A 111 -4.50 -3.97 -11.42
N VAL A 112 -4.05 -3.37 -10.33
CA VAL A 112 -4.41 -3.79 -8.96
C VAL A 112 -4.57 -2.56 -8.08
N ALA A 113 -5.57 -2.58 -7.22
CA ALA A 113 -5.74 -1.61 -6.13
C ALA A 113 -5.99 -2.36 -4.83
N LEU A 114 -5.31 -1.92 -3.76
CA LEU A 114 -5.44 -2.44 -2.42
C LEU A 114 -5.95 -1.33 -1.51
N ASN A 115 -6.85 -1.66 -0.57
CA ASN A 115 -7.19 -0.71 0.47
C ASN A 115 -6.04 -0.70 1.51
N PRO A 116 -5.46 0.48 1.83
CA PRO A 116 -4.33 0.58 2.75
C PRO A 116 -4.70 0.17 4.19
N GLU A 117 -5.95 0.40 4.60
CA GLU A 117 -6.45 0.10 5.95
C GLU A 117 -7.03 -1.32 6.06
N ASN A 118 -7.79 -1.76 5.05
CA ASN A 118 -8.44 -3.07 5.03
C ASN A 118 -7.85 -3.99 3.96
N LEU A 119 -6.91 -4.81 4.38
CA LEU A 119 -6.19 -5.78 3.55
C LEU A 119 -7.11 -6.78 2.83
N THR A 120 -8.34 -6.97 3.31
CA THR A 120 -9.26 -7.88 2.63
C THR A 120 -9.89 -7.25 1.39
N GLU A 121 -9.90 -5.93 1.30
CA GLU A 121 -10.46 -5.19 0.17
C GLU A 121 -9.44 -4.96 -0.94
N PHE A 122 -9.83 -5.36 -2.15
CA PHE A 122 -8.99 -5.21 -3.33
C PHE A 122 -9.83 -5.16 -4.60
N TYR A 123 -9.22 -4.62 -5.65
CA TYR A 123 -9.64 -4.78 -7.03
C TYR A 123 -8.44 -5.27 -7.83
N ILE A 124 -8.66 -6.25 -8.71
CA ILE A 124 -7.65 -6.73 -9.64
C ILE A 124 -8.27 -6.94 -11.01
N GLN A 125 -7.55 -6.49 -12.03
CA GLN A 125 -7.89 -6.65 -13.43
C GLN A 125 -6.72 -7.30 -14.16
N PHE A 126 -7.05 -8.20 -15.09
CA PHE A 126 -6.10 -8.91 -15.92
C PHE A 126 -6.14 -8.39 -17.35
N THR A 127 -5.06 -8.62 -18.09
CA THR A 127 -4.90 -8.15 -19.47
C THR A 127 -5.92 -8.71 -20.46
N ASP A 128 -6.56 -9.84 -20.13
CA ASP A 128 -7.63 -10.44 -20.92
C ASP A 128 -9.04 -9.91 -20.58
N GLY A 129 -9.11 -8.87 -19.74
CA GLY A 129 -10.36 -8.23 -19.31
C GLY A 129 -11.06 -8.91 -18.14
N ARG A 130 -10.57 -10.07 -17.67
CA ARG A 130 -11.07 -10.66 -16.41
C ARG A 130 -10.76 -9.73 -15.25
N ARG A 131 -11.64 -9.75 -14.25
CA ARG A 131 -11.50 -8.98 -13.01
C ARG A 131 -12.04 -9.75 -11.83
N ASP A 132 -11.50 -9.47 -10.66
CA ASP A 132 -11.99 -9.96 -9.38
C ASP A 132 -11.88 -8.83 -8.35
N TRP A 133 -12.73 -8.85 -7.34
CA TRP A 133 -12.73 -7.82 -6.32
C TRP A 133 -13.38 -8.30 -5.03
N TYR A 134 -13.02 -7.64 -3.95
CA TYR A 134 -13.71 -7.77 -2.68
C TYR A 134 -13.80 -6.38 -2.03
N PHE A 135 -15.01 -5.96 -1.69
CA PHE A 135 -15.26 -4.74 -0.93
C PHE A 135 -16.28 -5.06 0.16
N GLU A 136 -16.10 -4.54 1.37
CA GLU A 136 -17.13 -4.56 2.40
C GLU A 136 -18.27 -3.62 2.04
N ASN A 137 -17.95 -2.54 1.31
CA ASN A 137 -18.94 -1.61 0.81
C ASN A 137 -19.75 -2.23 -0.36
N GLN A 138 -20.98 -2.64 -0.07
CA GLN A 138 -21.90 -3.26 -1.05
C GLN A 138 -22.16 -2.36 -2.26
N GLY A 139 -22.30 -1.04 -2.07
CA GLY A 139 -22.57 -0.13 -3.18
C GLY A 139 -21.37 0.01 -4.13
N LEU A 140 -20.14 -0.04 -3.62
CA LEU A 140 -18.94 -0.10 -4.48
C LEU A 140 -18.87 -1.43 -5.24
N SER A 141 -19.23 -2.54 -4.58
CA SER A 141 -19.31 -3.87 -5.22
C SER A 141 -20.33 -3.90 -6.37
N GLU A 142 -21.49 -3.25 -6.18
CA GLU A 142 -22.49 -3.10 -7.25
C GLU A 142 -22.01 -2.21 -8.38
N LEU A 143 -21.31 -1.11 -8.07
CA LEU A 143 -20.73 -0.22 -9.09
C LEU A 143 -19.70 -0.94 -9.98
N VAL A 144 -18.88 -1.82 -9.40
CA VAL A 144 -17.81 -2.51 -10.12
C VAL A 144 -18.32 -3.72 -10.92
N ARG A 145 -19.41 -4.37 -10.48
CA ARG A 145 -19.89 -5.63 -11.06
C ARG A 145 -20.13 -5.57 -12.56
N ASP A 146 -20.86 -4.56 -13.02
CA ASP A 146 -21.43 -4.52 -14.37
C ASP A 146 -20.85 -3.39 -15.25
N ARG A 147 -19.68 -2.86 -14.90
CA ARG A 147 -19.13 -1.66 -15.57
C ARG A 147 -17.67 -1.82 -15.94
N ASN A 148 -17.24 -1.29 -17.08
CA ASN A 148 -15.82 -1.32 -17.44
C ASN A 148 -15.08 -0.24 -16.67
N ILE A 149 -14.13 -0.67 -15.83
CA ILE A 149 -13.35 0.21 -14.96
C ILE A 149 -12.07 0.57 -15.69
N SER A 150 -11.80 1.87 -15.85
CA SER A 150 -10.54 2.36 -16.39
C SER A 150 -9.52 2.63 -15.28
N TYR A 151 -10.00 3.01 -14.09
CA TYR A 151 -9.16 3.30 -12.94
C TYR A 151 -9.94 3.18 -11.63
N ILE A 152 -9.29 2.66 -10.59
CA ILE A 152 -9.84 2.66 -9.23
C ILE A 152 -8.73 2.90 -8.21
N ALA A 153 -9.00 3.77 -7.25
CA ALA A 153 -8.14 4.00 -6.10
C ALA A 153 -8.94 3.72 -4.82
N LEU A 154 -8.32 3.02 -3.88
CA LEU A 154 -8.91 2.66 -2.58
C LEU A 154 -8.11 3.37 -1.49
N GLY A 155 -8.79 3.91 -0.48
CA GLY A 155 -8.19 4.56 0.67
C GLY A 155 -8.82 4.11 1.99
N GLY A 156 -8.31 4.63 3.10
CA GLY A 156 -8.90 4.40 4.43
C GLY A 156 -10.30 5.01 4.58
N ASP A 157 -11.00 4.70 5.67
CA ASP A 157 -12.34 5.25 5.99
C ASP A 157 -13.38 5.04 4.86
N ALA A 158 -13.32 3.90 4.17
CA ALA A 158 -14.16 3.57 3.00
C ALA A 158 -14.07 4.60 1.86
N SER A 159 -12.94 5.33 1.78
CA SER A 159 -12.71 6.27 0.70
C SER A 159 -12.30 5.54 -0.58
N PHE A 160 -12.80 6.03 -1.71
CA PHE A 160 -12.46 5.49 -3.01
C PHE A 160 -12.67 6.53 -4.11
N TYR A 161 -12.01 6.28 -5.24
CA TYR A 161 -12.28 6.94 -6.51
C TYR A 161 -12.36 5.88 -7.59
N LEU A 162 -13.35 5.98 -8.45
CA LEU A 162 -13.64 5.05 -9.53
C LEU A 162 -13.89 5.84 -10.80
N ARG A 163 -13.15 5.52 -11.86
CA ARG A 163 -13.37 6.03 -13.21
C ARG A 163 -13.73 4.87 -14.13
N LEU A 164 -14.80 5.04 -14.89
CA LEU A 164 -15.23 4.09 -15.91
C LEU A 164 -14.53 4.37 -17.26
N GLU A 165 -14.63 3.45 -18.20
CA GLU A 165 -14.16 3.67 -19.59
C GLU A 165 -14.95 4.77 -20.31
N ASP A 166 -16.22 5.01 -19.93
CA ASP A 166 -17.06 6.08 -20.49
C ASP A 166 -16.73 7.48 -19.93
N GLY A 167 -15.69 7.60 -19.12
CA GLY A 167 -15.27 8.84 -18.46
C GLY A 167 -16.13 9.24 -17.24
N SER A 168 -17.17 8.48 -16.89
CA SER A 168 -17.93 8.74 -15.66
C SER A 168 -17.08 8.48 -14.42
N GLU A 169 -17.19 9.39 -13.44
CA GLU A 169 -16.48 9.29 -12.16
C GLU A 169 -17.47 9.08 -11.00
N TYR A 170 -17.10 8.18 -10.08
CA TYR A 170 -17.80 7.89 -8.83
C TYR A 170 -16.80 7.90 -7.69
N TYR A 171 -17.13 8.57 -6.58
CA TYR A 171 -16.16 8.71 -5.51
C TYR A 171 -16.77 8.96 -4.14
N ASN A 172 -16.02 8.53 -3.12
CA ASN A 172 -16.18 8.90 -1.72
C ASN A 172 -14.80 9.36 -1.23
N LEU A 173 -14.51 10.66 -1.28
CA LEU A 173 -13.16 11.18 -1.05
C LEU A 173 -13.09 12.01 0.24
N PRO A 174 -11.88 12.21 0.79
CA PRO A 174 -11.64 13.19 1.85
C PRO A 174 -12.35 14.52 1.55
N SER A 175 -12.92 15.16 2.57
CA SER A 175 -13.77 16.34 2.40
C SER A 175 -13.04 17.49 1.71
N ARG A 176 -11.75 17.66 2.00
CA ARG A 176 -10.88 18.66 1.36
C ARG A 176 -10.73 18.40 -0.14
N LEU A 177 -10.37 17.18 -0.53
CA LEU A 177 -10.26 16.79 -1.94
C LEU A 177 -11.63 16.86 -2.65
N THR A 178 -12.69 16.36 -2.03
CA THR A 178 -14.06 16.46 -2.55
C THR A 178 -14.44 17.91 -2.83
N SER A 179 -14.14 18.82 -1.90
CA SER A 179 -14.43 20.25 -2.06
C SER A 179 -13.61 20.89 -3.18
N GLY A 180 -12.34 20.51 -3.32
CA GLY A 180 -11.48 20.94 -4.42
C GLY A 180 -12.01 20.49 -5.78
N LEU A 181 -12.33 19.20 -5.91
CA LEU A 181 -12.87 18.62 -7.15
C LEU A 181 -14.25 19.20 -7.51
N CYS A 182 -15.12 19.47 -6.54
CA CYS A 182 -16.41 20.10 -6.78
C CYS A 182 -16.29 21.56 -7.28
N LYS A 183 -15.24 22.27 -6.90
CA LYS A 183 -14.97 23.64 -7.35
C LYS A 183 -14.18 23.70 -8.66
N ARG A 184 -13.55 22.60 -9.07
CA ARG A 184 -12.73 22.51 -10.27
C ARG A 184 -13.62 22.63 -11.53
N PRO A 185 -13.37 23.61 -12.43
CA PRO A 185 -14.09 23.71 -13.69
C PRO A 185 -14.05 22.40 -14.49
N LYS A 186 -15.15 22.06 -15.18
CA LYS A 186 -15.28 20.81 -15.94
C LYS A 186 -14.34 20.72 -17.16
N HIS A 187 -13.95 21.87 -17.74
CA HIS A 187 -13.05 21.94 -18.90
C HIS A 187 -11.59 21.68 -18.55
N LEU A 188 -11.23 21.67 -17.26
CA LEU A 188 -9.86 21.38 -16.86
C LEU A 188 -9.54 19.90 -17.08
N PRO A 189 -8.28 19.57 -17.34
CA PRO A 189 -7.84 18.21 -17.59
C PRO A 189 -8.27 17.26 -16.47
N PRO A 190 -8.71 16.03 -16.82
CA PRO A 190 -9.21 15.07 -15.86
C PRO A 190 -8.06 14.52 -14.98
N ILE A 191 -8.44 13.77 -13.96
CA ILE A 191 -7.49 13.10 -13.07
C ILE A 191 -6.79 12.01 -13.89
N ARG A 192 -5.46 12.06 -14.01
CA ARG A 192 -4.67 10.99 -14.61
C ARG A 192 -4.43 9.87 -13.61
N TYR A 193 -4.07 10.24 -12.38
CA TYR A 193 -3.73 9.32 -11.30
C TYR A 193 -4.17 9.87 -9.94
N LEU A 194 -4.63 9.00 -9.04
CA LEU A 194 -5.03 9.33 -7.68
C LEU A 194 -4.60 8.23 -6.71
N THR A 195 -3.82 8.57 -5.69
CA THR A 195 -3.58 7.67 -4.55
C THR A 195 -4.18 8.24 -3.28
N LEU A 196 -4.63 7.34 -2.41
CA LEU A 196 -5.21 7.64 -1.10
C LEU A 196 -4.45 6.83 -0.05
N ASP A 197 -4.22 7.40 1.13
CA ASP A 197 -3.63 6.68 2.27
C ASP A 197 -4.70 6.28 3.31
N GLU A 198 -4.26 5.69 4.42
CA GLU A 198 -5.13 5.30 5.55
C GLU A 198 -5.58 6.50 6.43
N ARG A 199 -4.98 7.68 6.29
CA ARG A 199 -5.19 8.89 7.11
C ARG A 199 -5.90 10.02 6.37
N LYS A 200 -6.51 9.73 5.21
CA LYS A 200 -7.14 10.70 4.30
C LYS A 200 -6.15 11.58 3.55
N GLY A 201 -4.86 11.28 3.64
CA GLY A 201 -3.83 11.78 2.75
C GLY A 201 -4.12 11.36 1.32
N TYR A 202 -3.85 12.27 0.39
CA TYR A 202 -4.06 12.05 -1.03
C TYR A 202 -3.01 12.73 -1.86
N TRP A 203 -2.77 12.15 -3.04
CA TRP A 203 -2.04 12.80 -4.13
C TRP A 203 -2.76 12.53 -5.44
N VAL A 204 -2.90 13.58 -6.24
CA VAL A 204 -3.62 13.61 -7.51
C VAL A 204 -2.68 14.16 -8.56
N LYS A 205 -2.48 13.45 -9.66
CA LYS A 205 -1.84 13.98 -10.88
C LYS A 205 -2.89 14.10 -11.96
N PHE A 206 -2.99 15.27 -12.57
CA PHE A 206 -3.91 15.55 -13.67
C PHE A 206 -3.23 15.31 -15.02
N GLU A 207 -4.02 15.26 -16.10
CA GLU A 207 -3.47 15.01 -17.45
C GLU A 207 -2.57 16.15 -17.97
N ASP A 208 -2.71 17.37 -17.46
CA ASP A 208 -1.80 18.50 -17.73
C ASP A 208 -0.51 18.46 -16.91
N GLY A 209 -0.29 17.42 -16.10
CA GLY A 209 0.86 17.30 -15.22
C GLY A 209 0.72 18.05 -13.89
N ASN A 210 -0.32 18.88 -13.70
CA ASN A 210 -0.56 19.52 -12.42
C ASN A 210 -0.78 18.46 -11.33
N THR A 211 -0.31 18.76 -10.11
CA THR A 211 -0.46 17.86 -8.96
C THR A 211 -1.20 18.56 -7.82
N TRP A 212 -2.07 17.82 -7.12
CA TRP A 212 -2.66 18.23 -5.85
C TRP A 212 -2.34 17.21 -4.79
N CYS A 213 -2.00 17.67 -3.60
CA CYS A 213 -1.77 16.85 -2.43
C CYS A 213 -2.46 17.47 -1.22
N GLY A 214 -2.73 16.64 -0.23
CA GLY A 214 -3.23 17.10 1.06
C GLY A 214 -3.16 16.00 2.08
N ASP A 215 -2.90 16.40 3.32
CA ASP A 215 -2.89 15.53 4.50
C ASP A 215 -1.89 14.36 4.39
N ILE A 216 -0.83 14.52 3.58
CA ILE A 216 0.36 13.65 3.54
C ILE A 216 1.43 14.17 4.51
N ASN A 217 2.40 13.33 4.90
CA ASN A 217 3.47 13.78 5.80
C ASN A 217 4.45 14.73 5.09
N ASP A 218 5.13 15.58 5.86
CA ASP A 218 6.04 16.61 5.33
C ASP A 218 7.16 15.99 4.48
N VAL A 219 7.66 14.85 4.92
CA VAL A 219 8.66 14.03 4.23
C VAL A 219 8.23 13.64 2.81
N ALA A 220 7.00 13.16 2.62
CA ALA A 220 6.47 12.77 1.33
C ALA A 220 6.21 14.00 0.48
N GLN A 221 5.73 15.09 1.08
CA GLN A 221 5.52 16.36 0.40
C GLN A 221 6.82 16.90 -0.18
N GLU A 222 7.89 16.98 0.63
CA GLU A 222 9.22 17.43 0.20
C GLU A 222 9.74 16.57 -0.96
N THR A 223 9.65 15.25 -0.85
CA THR A 223 10.10 14.34 -1.92
C THR A 223 9.27 14.48 -3.20
N ILE A 224 7.96 14.72 -3.10
CA ILE A 224 7.09 14.96 -4.27
C ILE A 224 7.47 16.27 -4.97
N ASP A 225 7.72 17.32 -4.19
CA ASP A 225 8.07 18.65 -4.72
C ASP A 225 9.45 18.63 -5.39
N GLU A 226 10.38 17.81 -4.88
CA GLU A 226 11.71 17.63 -5.44
C GLU A 226 11.72 16.79 -6.72
N LEU A 227 11.00 15.67 -6.73
CA LEU A 227 11.14 14.64 -7.78
C LEU A 227 10.06 14.68 -8.87
N ASP A 228 8.99 15.46 -8.72
CA ASP A 228 7.80 15.50 -9.60
C ASP A 228 7.42 14.11 -10.16
N PRO A 229 6.99 13.17 -9.29
CA PRO A 229 6.85 11.78 -9.68
C PRO A 229 5.79 11.57 -10.76
N GLU A 230 6.08 10.69 -11.72
CA GLU A 230 5.11 10.24 -12.73
C GLU A 230 4.01 9.40 -12.08
N TYR A 231 4.40 8.57 -11.11
CA TYR A 231 3.51 7.73 -10.32
C TYR A 231 3.89 7.83 -8.85
N LEU A 232 2.90 7.89 -7.97
CA LEU A 232 3.10 7.85 -6.53
C LEU A 232 2.05 6.92 -5.94
N THR A 233 2.44 5.99 -5.08
CA THR A 233 1.51 5.26 -4.24
C THR A 233 1.83 5.54 -2.79
N LEU A 234 0.82 6.00 -2.07
CA LEU A 234 0.90 6.21 -0.63
C LEU A 234 0.66 4.88 0.09
N GLY A 235 1.54 4.58 1.03
CA GLY A 235 1.45 3.44 1.91
C GLY A 235 0.89 3.81 3.30
N PRO A 236 0.78 2.81 4.18
CA PRO A 236 0.41 3.02 5.58
C PRO A 236 1.43 3.92 6.28
N ILE A 237 1.02 4.64 7.34
CA ILE A 237 1.91 5.36 8.25
C ILE A 237 2.79 6.45 7.56
N GLY A 238 2.51 6.78 6.29
CA GLY A 238 3.26 7.77 5.52
C GLY A 238 4.44 7.19 4.75
N ASP A 239 4.50 5.86 4.62
CA ASP A 239 5.32 5.17 3.63
C ASP A 239 4.89 5.58 2.22
N PHE A 240 5.79 5.57 1.26
CA PHE A 240 5.41 5.78 -0.14
C PHE A 240 6.40 5.15 -1.11
N PHE A 241 5.90 4.93 -2.31
CA PHE A 241 6.70 4.56 -3.47
C PHE A 241 6.36 5.48 -4.61
N LEU A 242 7.39 5.97 -5.28
CA LEU A 242 7.24 6.84 -6.42
C LEU A 242 8.07 6.34 -7.58
N VAL A 243 7.69 6.75 -8.78
CA VAL A 243 8.43 6.50 -10.01
C VAL A 243 8.66 7.84 -10.68
N THR A 244 9.92 8.16 -10.95
CA THR A 244 10.36 9.36 -11.66
C THR A 244 11.31 8.93 -12.76
N ASN A 245 11.08 9.37 -14.01
CA ASN A 245 11.94 9.02 -15.16
C ASN A 245 12.12 7.50 -15.35
N GLY A 246 11.08 6.72 -15.04
CA GLY A 246 11.12 5.25 -15.08
C GLY A 246 11.86 4.57 -13.91
N GLU A 247 12.49 5.34 -13.01
CA GLU A 247 13.17 4.81 -11.82
C GLU A 247 12.23 4.82 -10.61
N GLY A 248 12.08 3.65 -9.97
CA GLY A 248 11.30 3.50 -8.76
C GLY A 248 12.12 3.84 -7.51
N LYS A 249 11.63 4.76 -6.67
CA LYS A 249 12.17 5.05 -5.34
C LYS A 249 11.15 4.73 -4.27
N TRP A 250 11.60 4.23 -3.13
CA TRP A 250 10.77 3.98 -1.96
C TRP A 250 11.28 4.77 -0.75
N ARG A 251 10.38 5.10 0.18
CA ARG A 251 10.74 5.59 1.50
C ARG A 251 9.90 4.90 2.55
N ALA A 252 10.55 4.50 3.63
CA ALA A 252 9.98 3.74 4.74
C ALA A 252 9.32 2.41 4.31
N CYS A 253 10.14 1.45 3.87
CA CYS A 253 9.65 0.11 3.62
C CYS A 253 9.09 -0.51 4.92
N PRO A 254 7.87 -1.08 4.92
CA PRO A 254 7.35 -1.78 6.09
C PRO A 254 8.09 -3.11 6.38
N CYS A 255 9.19 -3.41 5.68
CA CYS A 255 10.03 -4.59 5.93
C CYS A 255 10.48 -4.73 7.39
N ASN A 256 10.69 -3.63 8.11
CA ASN A 256 11.01 -3.68 9.54
C ASN A 256 9.83 -4.20 10.40
N GLN A 257 8.58 -4.04 9.95
CA GLN A 257 7.42 -4.69 10.56
C GLN A 257 7.15 -6.10 9.98
N PHE A 258 7.51 -6.37 8.71
CA PHE A 258 7.29 -7.67 8.05
C PHE A 258 8.15 -8.81 8.60
N HIS A 259 9.42 -8.54 8.92
CA HIS A 259 10.27 -9.56 9.56
C HIS A 259 9.70 -10.03 10.91
N ARG A 260 8.98 -9.13 11.61
CA ARG A 260 8.48 -9.36 12.97
C ARG A 260 7.22 -10.24 13.02
N ARG A 261 6.46 -10.39 11.92
CA ARG A 261 5.12 -11.02 11.95
C ARG A 261 5.02 -12.39 11.27
N TYR A 262 5.91 -12.72 10.33
CA TYR A 262 5.73 -13.91 9.48
C TYR A 262 6.92 -14.88 9.39
N HIS A 263 8.04 -14.67 10.12
CA HIS A 263 9.24 -15.54 10.04
C HIS A 263 9.71 -15.83 8.61
N LEU A 264 9.43 -14.96 7.64
CA LEU A 264 9.95 -15.08 6.28
C LEU A 264 11.29 -14.36 6.25
N PHE A 265 12.35 -15.16 6.18
CA PHE A 265 13.74 -14.72 6.08
C PHE A 265 13.97 -14.00 4.74
N VAL A 266 14.27 -12.71 4.81
CA VAL A 266 15.27 -12.08 3.95
C VAL A 266 16.21 -11.37 4.92
N PRO A 267 17.54 -11.59 4.92
CA PRO A 267 18.40 -10.92 5.90
C PRO A 267 18.44 -9.41 5.63
N SER A 268 18.27 -8.59 6.67
CA SER A 268 18.26 -7.12 6.62
C SER A 268 19.58 -6.49 6.13
N GLU A 269 20.63 -7.29 5.98
CA GLU A 269 21.97 -6.86 5.59
C GLU A 269 22.13 -6.67 4.06
N HIS A 270 21.10 -6.95 3.26
CA HIS A 270 21.11 -6.83 1.80
C HIS A 270 20.54 -5.50 1.28
N CYS A 271 20.23 -4.57 2.17
CA CYS A 271 19.92 -3.18 1.83
C CYS A 271 21.04 -2.31 2.39
N ARG A 272 22.10 -2.05 1.63
CA ARG A 272 23.07 -1.03 2.00
C ARG A 272 22.59 0.31 1.47
N GLY A 273 22.40 1.25 2.39
CA GLY A 273 22.42 2.66 2.04
C GLY A 273 23.87 3.07 1.82
N GLU A 274 24.20 3.63 0.66
CA GLU A 274 25.37 4.49 0.59
C GLU A 274 24.94 5.84 1.15
N GLU A 275 25.56 6.25 2.27
CA GLU A 275 25.42 7.60 2.81
C GLU A 275 26.27 8.54 1.94
N ASP A 276 25.60 9.22 1.00
CA ASP A 276 26.19 10.33 0.26
C ASP A 276 25.40 11.60 0.63
N GLY A 277 25.66 12.11 1.84
CA GLY A 277 24.94 13.26 2.42
C GLY A 277 23.65 12.89 3.20
N ASP A 278 22.71 13.83 3.28
CA ASP A 278 21.44 13.69 4.03
C ASP A 278 20.41 12.75 3.36
N GLU A 279 20.78 12.07 2.25
CA GLU A 279 19.94 11.10 1.55
C GLU A 279 20.42 9.66 1.75
N ILE A 280 19.49 8.75 2.06
CA ILE A 280 19.74 7.30 2.12
C ILE A 280 19.13 6.66 0.86
N ASN A 281 19.99 6.28 -0.10
CA ASN A 281 19.62 5.51 -1.29
C ASN A 281 19.79 4.01 -1.04
N TYR A 282 18.72 3.22 -1.11
CA TYR A 282 18.78 1.78 -0.88
C TYR A 282 19.12 1.03 -2.17
N HIS A 283 20.29 0.38 -2.23
CA HIS A 283 20.61 -0.63 -3.25
C HIS A 283 20.48 -2.04 -2.65
N CYS A 284 19.83 -2.95 -3.39
CA CYS A 284 19.67 -4.35 -2.99
C CYS A 284 20.72 -5.24 -3.69
N ASP A 285 21.80 -5.59 -2.98
CA ASP A 285 22.80 -6.57 -3.45
C ASP A 285 22.72 -7.85 -2.62
N ILE A 286 22.57 -9.00 -3.28
CA ILE A 286 22.44 -10.33 -2.68
C ILE A 286 23.80 -11.04 -2.68
N ASN A 287 24.60 -10.89 -1.62
CA ASN A 287 25.69 -11.83 -1.31
C ASN A 287 26.03 -11.87 0.20
N ARG A 288 26.05 -13.10 0.74
CA ARG A 288 26.17 -13.50 2.16
C ARG A 288 27.52 -13.16 2.81
N ASN A 289 27.50 -12.71 4.07
CA ASN A 289 28.39 -13.19 5.13
C ASN A 289 27.78 -12.94 6.54
N ASP A 290 27.85 -13.98 7.38
CA ASP A 290 27.21 -14.14 8.71
C ASP A 290 28.03 -13.52 9.85
N SER A 291 27.40 -12.66 10.66
CA SER A 291 27.73 -12.54 12.10
C SER A 291 26.52 -12.42 13.05
N GLY A 292 25.28 -12.40 12.53
CA GLY A 292 24.08 -12.88 13.23
C GLY A 292 23.67 -12.20 14.55
N GLU A 293 24.14 -11.00 14.85
CA GLU A 293 23.71 -10.26 16.04
C GLU A 293 22.36 -9.57 15.78
N GLN A 294 21.28 -10.09 16.37
CA GLN A 294 19.95 -9.51 16.23
C GLN A 294 19.85 -8.18 17.01
N SER A 295 19.94 -7.06 16.31
CA SER A 295 19.59 -5.75 16.86
C SER A 295 18.08 -5.50 16.70
N TYR A 296 17.40 -5.27 17.82
CA TYR A 296 15.99 -4.86 17.81
C TYR A 296 15.90 -3.35 17.87
N GLN A 297 15.14 -2.72 16.96
CA GLN A 297 14.73 -1.32 17.16
C GLN A 297 13.73 -1.23 18.32
N VAL A 298 13.95 -0.25 19.19
CA VAL A 298 13.21 0.01 20.43
C VAL A 298 12.65 1.44 20.37
N ASP A 299 11.34 1.59 20.55
CA ASP A 299 10.69 2.91 20.56
C ASP A 299 10.91 3.65 21.89
N ALA A 300 10.89 2.91 23.01
CA ALA A 300 11.11 3.46 24.34
C ALA A 300 11.57 2.39 25.35
N TRP A 301 12.16 2.84 26.45
CA TRP A 301 12.39 2.04 27.66
C TRP A 301 11.35 2.47 28.71
N ILE A 302 10.61 1.51 29.26
CA ILE A 302 9.48 1.76 30.16
C ILE A 302 9.60 0.84 31.38
N ASP A 303 9.25 1.34 32.58
CA ASP A 303 9.13 0.51 33.78
C ASP A 303 8.05 -0.57 33.56
N PRO A 304 8.37 -1.87 33.68
CA PRO A 304 7.39 -2.93 33.49
C PRO A 304 6.17 -2.82 34.43
N ASN A 305 6.26 -2.12 35.56
CA ASN A 305 5.14 -1.87 36.47
C ASN A 305 4.12 -0.86 35.92
N GLU A 306 4.51 0.01 34.98
CA GLU A 306 3.62 0.96 34.29
C GLU A 306 2.80 0.29 33.17
N ILE A 307 3.24 -0.87 32.68
CA ILE A 307 2.61 -1.61 31.59
C ILE A 307 1.55 -2.59 32.13
N ARG A 308 0.30 -2.48 31.71
CA ARG A 308 -0.81 -3.36 32.11
C ARG A 308 -0.92 -4.60 31.22
N PHE A 309 -1.37 -5.71 31.81
CA PHE A 309 -1.74 -6.92 31.08
C PHE A 309 -3.05 -6.73 30.32
N THR A 310 -3.10 -7.21 29.09
CA THR A 310 -4.34 -7.28 28.29
C THR A 310 -5.13 -8.56 28.51
N GLN A 311 -4.61 -9.54 29.27
CA GLN A 311 -5.29 -10.82 29.51
C GLN A 311 -5.30 -11.15 31.00
N SER A 312 -6.32 -11.91 31.45
CA SER A 312 -6.41 -12.41 32.83
C SER A 312 -5.54 -13.65 33.09
N SER A 313 -5.08 -14.31 32.03
CA SER A 313 -4.18 -15.47 32.13
C SER A 313 -3.19 -15.58 30.97
N ILE A 314 -2.06 -16.26 31.21
CA ILE A 314 -1.04 -16.60 30.20
C ILE A 314 -0.72 -18.10 30.24
N SER A 315 -0.20 -18.61 29.12
CA SER A 315 0.41 -19.94 29.07
C SER A 315 1.77 -19.94 29.77
N GLN A 316 2.15 -21.07 30.38
CA GLN A 316 3.49 -21.29 30.95
C GLN A 316 4.60 -21.37 29.89
N HIS A 317 4.25 -21.53 28.60
CA HIS A 317 5.21 -21.70 27.51
C HIS A 317 5.18 -20.51 26.54
N PHE A 318 6.35 -20.14 26.01
CA PHE A 318 6.52 -19.27 24.85
C PHE A 318 6.25 -20.05 23.55
N GLN A 319 6.20 -19.36 22.41
CA GLN A 319 6.00 -20.01 21.10
C GLN A 319 7.19 -20.85 20.65
N ASP A 320 8.40 -20.53 21.14
CA ASP A 320 9.62 -21.27 20.88
C ASP A 320 9.80 -22.52 21.78
N GLY A 321 8.79 -22.84 22.59
CA GLY A 321 8.80 -23.98 23.50
C GLY A 321 9.45 -23.73 24.87
N ARG A 322 10.17 -22.61 25.07
CA ARG A 322 10.74 -22.27 26.38
C ARG A 322 9.64 -21.96 27.38
N THR A 323 9.83 -22.32 28.65
CA THR A 323 8.91 -21.93 29.71
C THR A 323 9.20 -20.50 30.18
N ILE A 324 8.18 -19.81 30.69
CA ILE A 324 8.35 -18.48 31.31
C ILE A 324 9.29 -18.52 32.52
N HIS A 325 9.40 -19.67 33.20
CA HIS A 325 10.29 -19.85 34.35
C HIS A 325 11.75 -20.04 33.91
N GLN A 326 12.01 -20.74 32.80
CA GLN A 326 13.34 -20.85 32.20
C GLN A 326 13.85 -19.46 31.80
N MET A 327 13.07 -18.68 31.05
CA MET A 327 13.47 -17.32 30.67
C MET A 327 13.71 -16.42 31.89
N LEU A 328 12.88 -16.54 32.94
CA LEU A 328 13.09 -15.81 34.19
C LEU A 328 14.40 -16.20 34.87
N GLN A 329 14.75 -17.49 34.86
CA GLN A 329 16.02 -17.97 35.40
C GLN A 329 17.19 -17.47 34.56
N ASP A 330 17.09 -17.54 33.24
CA ASP A 330 18.14 -17.09 32.30
C ASP A 330 18.42 -15.59 32.48
N LEU A 331 17.39 -14.76 32.66
CA LEU A 331 17.54 -13.35 32.96
C LEU A 331 18.21 -13.10 34.32
N ARG A 332 17.82 -13.84 35.36
CA ARG A 332 18.41 -13.69 36.71
C ARG A 332 19.85 -14.18 36.78
N GLN A 333 20.23 -15.12 35.92
CA GLN A 333 21.58 -15.67 35.82
C GLN A 333 22.42 -14.93 34.78
N GLU A 334 21.89 -13.86 34.17
CA GLU A 334 22.55 -13.08 33.12
C GLU A 334 22.98 -13.92 31.91
N HIS A 335 22.37 -15.09 31.70
CA HIS A 335 22.59 -15.91 30.50
C HIS A 335 21.97 -15.28 29.25
N VAL A 336 20.97 -14.41 29.43
CA VAL A 336 20.31 -13.67 28.36
C VAL A 336 20.21 -12.21 28.78
N HIS A 337 20.70 -11.30 27.94
CA HIS A 337 20.55 -9.87 28.17
C HIS A 337 19.17 -9.40 27.70
N VAL A 338 18.59 -8.39 28.37
CA VAL A 338 17.25 -7.87 28.03
C VAL A 338 17.16 -7.43 26.57
N GLY A 339 18.22 -6.83 26.03
CA GLY A 339 18.31 -6.41 24.62
C GLY A 339 18.34 -7.56 23.59
N GLN A 340 18.60 -8.80 24.01
CA GLN A 340 18.54 -9.99 23.14
C GLN A 340 17.13 -10.59 23.06
N ILE A 341 16.20 -10.10 23.89
CA ILE A 341 14.80 -10.54 23.88
C ILE A 341 14.00 -9.54 23.05
N PRO A 342 13.09 -10.00 22.17
CA PRO A 342 12.24 -9.09 21.40
C PRO A 342 11.50 -8.09 22.31
N PRO A 343 11.53 -6.77 22.00
CA PRO A 343 10.84 -5.75 22.78
C PRO A 343 9.35 -6.05 22.96
N ILE A 344 8.76 -5.56 24.06
CA ILE A 344 7.32 -5.74 24.31
C ILE A 344 6.53 -4.84 23.38
N GLN A 345 5.58 -5.41 22.64
CA GLN A 345 4.57 -4.63 21.93
C GLN A 345 3.55 -4.06 22.92
N VAL A 346 3.42 -2.73 22.95
CA VAL A 346 2.50 -2.01 23.83
C VAL A 346 1.57 -1.09 23.06
N VAL A 347 0.29 -1.04 23.46
CA VAL A 347 -0.66 -0.01 23.01
C VAL A 347 -0.71 1.10 24.05
N LYS A 348 -0.51 2.35 23.62
CA LYS A 348 -0.69 3.53 24.49
C LYS A 348 -2.18 3.81 24.69
N GLY A 349 -2.66 3.63 25.92
CA GLY A 349 -3.96 4.10 26.37
C GLY A 349 -3.91 5.56 26.84
N VAL A 350 -5.00 6.05 27.44
CA VAL A 350 -5.07 7.43 27.96
C VAL A 350 -4.03 7.64 29.07
N ASP A 351 -3.98 6.75 30.06
CA ASP A 351 -3.14 6.91 31.26
C ASP A 351 -2.15 5.75 31.48
N CYS A 352 -2.08 4.78 30.57
CA CYS A 352 -1.23 3.60 30.76
C CYS A 352 -0.92 2.89 29.45
N TYR A 353 0.14 2.08 29.46
CA TYR A 353 0.47 1.17 28.38
C TYR A 353 -0.18 -0.19 28.59
N TRP A 354 -0.63 -0.84 27.51
CA TRP A 354 -1.22 -2.17 27.54
C TRP A 354 -0.37 -3.14 26.73
N SER A 355 0.12 -4.20 27.34
CA SER A 355 0.98 -5.18 26.70
C SER A 355 0.20 -6.15 25.82
N VAL A 356 0.64 -6.31 24.58
CA VAL A 356 0.23 -7.42 23.71
C VAL A 356 0.97 -8.70 24.12
N ASP A 357 2.23 -8.56 24.54
CA ASP A 357 3.14 -9.65 24.93
C ASP A 357 3.11 -9.99 26.43
N ASN A 358 1.94 -10.32 26.97
CA ASN A 358 1.72 -10.55 28.41
C ASN A 358 2.70 -11.55 29.06
N ARG A 359 3.20 -12.55 28.32
CA ARG A 359 4.20 -13.52 28.84
C ARG A 359 5.55 -12.85 29.13
N ARG A 360 6.05 -12.01 28.21
CA ARG A 360 7.32 -11.30 28.40
C ARG A 360 7.22 -10.30 29.55
N LEU A 361 6.11 -9.55 29.59
CA LEU A 361 5.84 -8.62 30.69
C LEU A 361 5.83 -9.32 32.07
N TRP A 362 5.21 -10.49 32.16
CA TRP A 362 5.21 -11.26 33.41
C TRP A 362 6.63 -11.64 33.84
N VAL A 363 7.45 -12.12 32.90
CA VAL A 363 8.85 -12.49 33.17
C VAL A 363 9.64 -11.28 33.68
N TYR A 364 9.57 -10.14 33.01
CA TYR A 364 10.31 -8.94 33.42
C TYR A 364 9.89 -8.42 34.79
N ARG A 365 8.58 -8.37 35.10
CA ARG A 365 8.11 -8.01 36.44
C ARG A 365 8.63 -8.97 37.52
N LYS A 366 8.72 -10.26 37.21
CA LYS A 366 9.25 -11.27 38.15
C LYS A 366 10.77 -11.21 38.28
N ALA A 367 11.46 -10.76 37.23
CA ALA A 367 12.88 -10.48 37.24
C ALA A 367 13.22 -9.17 37.99
N GLN A 368 12.23 -8.33 38.32
CA GLN A 368 12.40 -7.04 39.01
C GLN A 368 13.32 -6.09 38.23
N LEU A 369 13.14 -6.03 36.92
CA LEU A 369 13.84 -5.07 36.06
C LEU A 369 13.22 -3.67 36.22
N ASP A 370 14.07 -2.65 36.24
CA ASP A 370 13.63 -1.25 36.35
C ASP A 370 13.08 -0.71 35.02
N GLU A 371 13.64 -1.17 33.90
CA GLU A 371 13.23 -0.75 32.55
C GLU A 371 13.25 -1.93 31.57
N VAL A 372 12.33 -1.90 30.61
CA VAL A 372 12.26 -2.89 29.53
C VAL A 372 12.07 -2.21 28.17
N PRO A 373 12.66 -2.76 27.10
CA PRO A 373 12.49 -2.22 25.76
C PRO A 373 11.06 -2.49 25.27
N VAL A 374 10.41 -1.46 24.74
CA VAL A 374 9.05 -1.55 24.19
C VAL A 374 9.00 -1.03 22.77
N ASN A 375 8.02 -1.53 22.02
CA ASN A 375 7.58 -0.97 20.75
C ASN A 375 6.11 -0.54 20.88
N ILE A 376 5.83 0.74 20.62
CA ILE A 376 4.52 1.36 20.79
C ILE A 376 3.75 1.18 19.48
N ILE A 377 2.73 0.32 19.51
CA ILE A 377 1.85 0.09 18.36
C ILE A 377 0.66 1.05 18.40
N HIS A 378 0.40 1.73 17.28
CA HIS A 378 -0.76 2.59 17.12
C HIS A 378 -1.97 1.78 16.66
N ARG A 379 -3.10 1.93 17.36
CA ARG A 379 -4.44 1.45 16.95
C ARG A 379 -4.51 -0.06 16.60
N ASP A 380 -4.47 -0.92 17.62
CA ASP A 380 -4.92 -2.31 17.46
C ASP A 380 -6.37 -2.47 17.95
N PRO A 381 -7.36 -2.68 17.05
CA PRO A 381 -8.76 -2.95 17.43
C PRO A 381 -8.89 -4.19 18.35
N ILE A 382 -7.98 -5.16 18.19
CA ILE A 382 -7.99 -6.43 18.94
C ILE A 382 -7.70 -6.15 20.42
N VAL A 383 -6.82 -5.20 20.71
CA VAL A 383 -6.45 -4.87 22.09
C VAL A 383 -7.66 -4.31 22.85
N ARG A 384 -8.48 -3.45 22.22
CA ARG A 384 -9.71 -2.91 22.85
C ARG A 384 -10.69 -3.99 23.28
N SER A 385 -10.89 -5.02 22.45
CA SER A 385 -11.83 -6.12 22.74
C SER A 385 -11.38 -7.04 23.88
N LYS A 386 -10.08 -7.04 24.22
CA LYS A 386 -9.49 -7.94 25.20
C LYS A 386 -9.18 -7.28 26.54
N LEU A 387 -9.33 -5.96 26.67
CA LEU A 387 -8.99 -5.24 27.90
C LEU A 387 -9.76 -5.77 29.11
N ILE A 388 -9.03 -6.30 30.09
CA ILE A 388 -9.55 -6.57 31.43
C ILE A 388 -9.54 -5.27 32.25
N SER A 389 -10.48 -5.11 33.18
CA SER A 389 -10.77 -3.83 33.85
C SER A 389 -9.58 -3.17 34.56
N GLN A 390 -8.56 -3.92 34.98
CA GLN A 390 -7.40 -3.36 35.69
C GLN A 390 -6.02 -3.79 35.15
N GLY A 391 -5.87 -5.00 34.62
CA GLY A 391 -4.61 -5.45 34.01
C GLY A 391 -3.38 -5.48 34.94
N ARG A 392 -3.54 -5.44 36.27
CA ARG A 392 -2.41 -5.35 37.21
C ARG A 392 -1.78 -6.69 37.57
N SER A 393 -2.56 -7.77 37.49
CA SER A 393 -2.13 -9.13 37.79
C SER A 393 -2.59 -10.08 36.68
N ILE A 394 -1.93 -11.23 36.59
CA ILE A 394 -2.23 -12.25 35.59
C ILE A 394 -1.98 -13.65 36.17
N LYS A 395 -2.85 -14.60 35.83
CA LYS A 395 -2.74 -16.00 36.25
C LYS A 395 -1.91 -16.81 35.26
N VAL A 396 -0.89 -17.52 35.72
CA VAL A 396 -0.19 -18.51 34.89
C VAL A 396 -1.01 -19.80 34.85
N ARG A 397 -1.35 -20.28 33.65
CA ARG A 397 -2.01 -21.58 33.44
C ARG A 397 -0.93 -22.66 33.38
N GLN A 398 -1.16 -23.74 34.12
CA GLN A 398 -0.36 -24.97 34.04
C GLN A 398 -0.69 -25.75 32.77
#